data_AF-A0A7C3V5S7-F1
#
_entry.id   AF-A0A7C3V5S7-F1
#
_cell.length_a   1.000
_cell.length_b   1.000
_cell.length_c   1.000
_cell.angle_alpha   90.00
_cell.angle_beta   90.00
_cell.angle_gamma   90.00
#
_symmetry.space_group_name_H-M   'P 1'
#
loop_
_entity.id
_entity.type
_entity.pdbx_description
1 polymer ?
#
loop_
_entity_poly.entity_id
_entity_poly.type
_entity_poly.pdbx_seq_one_letter_code
_entity_poly.pdbx_strand_id
1 'polypeptide(L)' 'MTKVILISDEAYKELKRIKKKGESFSDAVLRLIHKTTYKPLSEFAGKWVGDDIDFVFQQVLHEREKAEGNGFKDVAT' A
#
# COMPACT_ATOMS: atom_id res chain seq x y z
N MET A 1 23.95 -9.45 13.48
CA MET A 1 24.91 -8.40 13.12
C MET A 1 24.14 -7.08 13.05
N THR A 2 24.54 -6.07 13.83
CA THR A 2 23.83 -4.77 13.85
C THR A 2 24.43 -3.83 12.80
N LYS A 3 23.57 -3.12 12.07
CA LYS A 3 23.98 -2.07 11.11
C LYS A 3 23.37 -0.76 11.56
N VAL A 4 24.15 0.32 11.45
CA VAL A 4 23.69 1.68 11.75
C VAL A 4 23.32 2.34 10.44
N ILE A 5 22.12 2.92 10.38
CA ILE A 5 21.66 3.73 9.26
C ILE A 5 21.48 5.16 9.75
N LEU A 6 21.91 6.13 8.95
CA LEU A 6 21.62 7.54 9.17
C LEU A 6 20.32 7.88 8.44
N ILE A 7 19.43 8.58 9.11
CA ILE A 7 18.16 9.08 8.56
C ILE A 7 18.03 10.57 8.89
N SER A 8 17.23 11.30 8.12
CA SER A 8 16.94 12.69 8.45
C SER A 8 16.20 12.80 9.78
N ASP A 9 16.34 13.94 10.45
CA ASP A 9 15.61 14.23 11.68
C ASP A 9 14.09 14.15 11.48
N GLU A 10 13.60 14.55 10.31
CA GLU A 10 12.19 14.45 9.94
C GLU A 10 11.75 12.98 9.88
N ALA A 11 12.50 12.12 9.18
CA ALA A 11 12.20 10.69 9.11
C ALA A 11 12.22 10.03 10.49
N TYR A 12 13.14 10.44 11.37
CA TYR A 12 13.19 9.95 12.75
C TYR A 12 11.95 10.38 13.56
N LYS A 13 11.52 11.64 13.43
CA LYS A 13 10.32 12.16 14.12
C LYS A 13 9.08 11.38 13.70
N GLU A 14 8.89 11.17 12.40
CA GLU A 14 7.76 10.41 11.88
C GLU A 14 7.81 8.95 12.32
N LEU A 15 8.99 8.31 12.24
CA LEU A 15 9.17 6.94 12.74
C LEU A 15 8.84 6.82 14.24
N LYS A 16 9.24 7.81 15.04
CA LYS A 16 8.94 7.86 16.48
C LYS A 16 7.44 8.01 16.76
N ARG A 17 6.68 8.74 15.93
CA ARG A 17 5.22 8.87 16.05
C ARG A 17 4.48 7.58 15.70
N ILE A 18 4.99 6.84 14.72
CA ILE A 18 4.38 5.59 14.22
C ILE A 18 4.70 4.39 15.14
N LYS A 19 5.79 4.47 15.89
CA LYS A 19 6.24 3.44 16.83
C LYS A 19 5.23 3.24 17.96
N LYS A 20 4.85 1.98 18.20
CA LYS A 20 3.93 1.61 19.29
C LYS A 20 4.64 1.55 20.64
N LYS A 21 3.88 1.66 21.73
CA LYS A 21 4.40 1.52 23.11
C LYS A 21 4.98 0.12 23.31
N GLY A 22 6.24 0.04 23.75
CA GLY A 22 6.95 -1.23 23.96
C GLY A 22 7.58 -1.86 22.71
N GLU A 23 7.37 -1.27 21.52
CA GLU A 23 7.98 -1.71 20.26
C GLU A 23 9.46 -1.24 20.19
N SER A 24 10.34 -1.90 19.43
CA SER A 24 11.65 -1.34 19.07
C SER A 24 11.56 -0.55 17.75
N PHE A 25 12.56 0.28 17.45
CA PHE A 25 12.59 0.96 16.14
C PHE A 25 12.77 -0.04 14.98
N SER A 26 13.55 -1.10 15.20
CA SER A 26 13.72 -2.18 14.22
C SER A 26 12.40 -2.90 13.94
N ASP A 27 11.60 -3.18 14.98
CA ASP A 27 10.28 -3.82 14.81
C ASP A 27 9.32 -2.90 14.06
N ALA A 28 9.33 -1.60 14.36
CA ALA A 28 8.51 -0.62 13.65
C ALA A 28 8.85 -0.57 12.15
N VAL A 29 10.14 -0.59 11.80
CA VAL A 29 10.61 -0.65 10.41
C VAL A 29 10.18 -1.94 9.73
N LEU A 30 10.40 -3.11 10.36
CA LEU A 30 9.98 -4.40 9.80
C LEU A 30 8.48 -4.47 9.60
N ARG A 31 7.68 -3.97 10.56
CA ARG A 31 6.22 -3.91 10.43
C ARG A 31 5.78 -3.03 9.27
N LEU A 32 6.43 -1.89 9.06
CA LEU A 32 6.10 -1.00 7.95
C LEU A 32 6.44 -1.65 6.61
N ILE A 33 7.62 -2.26 6.49
CA ILE A 33 8.06 -2.96 5.28
C ILE A 33 7.22 -4.22 5.01
N HIS A 34 6.82 -4.96 6.04
CA HIS A 34 5.95 -6.13 5.91
C HIS A 34 4.48 -5.76 5.68
N LYS A 35 4.04 -4.54 6.01
CA LYS A 35 2.73 -4.07 5.53
C LYS A 35 2.74 -3.78 4.03
N THR A 36 3.90 -3.46 3.48
CA THR A 36 4.13 -3.35 2.04
C THR A 36 4.53 -4.66 1.38
N THR A 37 4.69 -5.78 2.10
CA THR A 37 4.87 -7.07 1.42
C THR A 37 3.66 -7.32 0.55
N TYR A 38 3.93 -7.31 -0.75
CA TYR A 38 3.05 -7.67 -1.83
C TYR A 38 2.21 -8.87 -1.42
N LYS A 39 0.93 -8.65 -1.14
CA LYS A 39 -0.02 -9.76 -1.04
C LYS A 39 -0.27 -10.23 -2.46
N PRO A 40 0.13 -11.45 -2.82
CA PRO A 40 -0.16 -11.95 -4.15
C PRO A 40 -1.69 -11.94 -4.34
N LEU A 41 -2.17 -11.56 -5.52
CA LEU A 41 -3.61 -11.47 -5.79
C LEU A 41 -4.34 -12.79 -5.49
N SER A 42 -3.63 -13.92 -5.57
CA SER A 42 -4.11 -15.24 -5.18
C SER A 42 -4.59 -15.33 -3.73
N GLU A 43 -4.06 -14.52 -2.81
CA GLU A 43 -4.52 -14.47 -1.42
C GLU A 43 -5.97 -13.96 -1.29
N PHE A 44 -6.51 -13.32 -2.33
CA PHE A 44 -7.88 -12.78 -2.34
C PHE A 44 -8.87 -13.70 -3.07
N ALA A 45 -8.38 -14.78 -3.71
CA ALA A 45 -9.25 -15.72 -4.43
C ALA A 45 -10.26 -16.38 -3.48
N GLY A 46 -11.56 -16.27 -3.81
CA GLY A 46 -12.64 -16.91 -3.05
C GLY A 46 -12.94 -16.28 -1.69
N LYS A 47 -12.36 -15.13 -1.35
CA LYS A 47 -12.61 -14.44 -0.07
C LYS A 47 -13.76 -13.43 -0.11
N TRP A 48 -14.44 -13.30 -1.24
CA TRP A 48 -15.60 -12.41 -1.34
C TRP A 48 -16.73 -12.92 -0.46
N VAL A 49 -17.23 -12.08 0.44
CA VAL A 49 -18.39 -12.36 1.28
C VAL A 49 -19.37 -11.21 1.08
N GLY A 50 -20.37 -11.43 0.24
CA GLY A 50 -21.34 -10.43 -0.18
C GLY A 50 -22.07 -10.88 -1.45
N ASP A 51 -23.21 -10.24 -1.74
CA ASP A 51 -24.04 -10.43 -2.93
C ASP A 51 -23.91 -9.27 -3.94
N ASP A 52 -22.99 -8.34 -3.68
CA ASP A 52 -22.75 -7.10 -4.39
C ASP A 52 -21.61 -7.18 -5.43
N ILE A 53 -21.17 -8.40 -5.77
CA ILE A 53 -20.03 -8.63 -6.66
C ILE A 53 -20.23 -7.96 -8.02
N ASP A 54 -21.45 -7.99 -8.56
CA ASP A 54 -21.79 -7.36 -9.85
C ASP A 54 -21.63 -5.84 -9.80
N PHE A 55 -22.08 -5.21 -8.71
CA PHE A 55 -21.94 -3.76 -8.51
C PHE A 55 -20.47 -3.36 -8.46
N VAL A 56 -19.67 -4.08 -7.68
CA VAL A 56 -18.24 -3.81 -7.55
C VAL A 56 -17.52 -4.04 -8.87
N PHE A 57 -17.89 -5.08 -9.62
CA PHE A 57 -17.31 -5.35 -10.93
C PHE A 57 -17.60 -4.21 -11.92
N GLN A 58 -18.82 -3.68 -11.93
CA GLN A 58 -19.18 -2.52 -12.75
C GLN A 58 -18.40 -1.26 -12.38
N GLN A 59 -18.20 -0.99 -11.08
CA GLN A 59 -17.38 0.14 -10.63
C GLN A 59 -15.92 0.01 -11.11
N VAL A 60 -15.34 -1.19 -11.02
CA VAL A 60 -13.96 -1.43 -11.48
C VAL A 60 -13.82 -1.23 -12.99
N LEU A 61 -14.78 -1.69 -13.79
CA LEU A 61 -14.77 -1.49 -15.24
C LEU A 61 -14.86 0.00 -15.60
N HIS A 62 -15.79 0.71 -14.97
CA HIS A 62 -15.98 2.15 -15.18
C HIS A 62 -14.73 2.97 -14.87
N GLU A 63 -14.03 2.65 -13.79
CA GLU A 63 -12.79 3.32 -13.42
C GLU A 63 -11.62 2.99 -14.37
N ARG A 64 -11.58 1.78 -14.95
CA ARG A 64 -10.59 1.42 -15.97
C ARG A 64 -10.78 2.20 -17.26
N GLU A 65 -12.02 2.33 -17.73
CA GLU A 65 -12.33 3.12 -18.93
C GLU A 65 -11.94 4.60 -18.75
N LYS A 66 -12.19 5.18 -17.56
CA LYS A 66 -11.73 6.54 -17.24
C LYS A 66 -10.21 6.66 -17.23
N ALA A 67 -9.50 5.68 -16.65
CA ALA A 67 -8.04 5.70 -16.59
C ALA A 67 -7.42 5.60 -17.99
N GLU A 68 -8.00 4.77 -18.86
CA GLU A 68 -7.59 4.66 -20.27
C GLU A 68 -7.92 5.93 -21.06
N GLY A 69 -9.05 6.58 -20.78
CA GLY A 69 -9.44 7.86 -21.39
C GLY A 69 -8.55 9.04 -21.02
N ASN A 70 -7.86 8.99 -19.86
CA ASN A 70 -6.90 10.02 -19.43
C ASN A 70 -5.45 9.73 -19.86
N GLY A 71 -5.09 8.45 -20.08
CA GLY A 71 -3.72 8.06 -20.45
C GLY A 71 -3.24 8.51 -21.84
N PHE A 72 -4.15 8.96 -22.71
CA PHE A 72 -3.81 9.41 -24.07
C PHE A 72 -3.59 10.93 -24.22
N LYS A 73 -3.90 11.73 -23.18
CA LYS A 73 -3.76 13.20 -23.26
C LYS A 73 -2.42 13.73 -22.74
N ASP A 74 -1.67 12.93 -21.99
CA ASP A 74 -0.43 13.37 -21.33
C ASP A 74 0.87 12.97 -22.08
N VAL A 75 0.75 12.41 -23.29
CA VAL A 75 1.92 12.01 -24.12
C VAL A 75 2.11 12.85 -25.39
N ALA A 76 1.35 13.94 -25.54
CA ALA A 76 1.47 14.86 -26.66
C ALA A 76 1.71 16.30 -26.18
N THR A 77 2.87 16.59 -25.62
CA THR A 77 3.50 17.91 -25.59
C THR A 77 5.02 17.76 -25.51
#